data_AF-I0IQA6-F1
#
_entry.id   AF-I0IQA6-F1
#
_cell.length_a   1.000
_cell.length_b   1.000
_cell.length_c   1.000
_cell.angle_alpha   90.00
_cell.angle_beta   90.00
_cell.angle_gamma   90.00
#
_symmetry.space_group_name_H-M   'P 1'
#
loop_
_entity.id
_entity.type
_entity.pdbx_description
1 polymer ?
#
loop_
_entity_poly.entity_id
_entity_poly.type
_entity_poly.pdbx_seq_one_letter_code
_entity_poly.pdbx_strand_id
1 'polypeptide(L)'
;MIDHNRINELRHMEFAKAFRGYEPKEVDAVLAQVIAEMTELLDERRGFEERIAEFSARSGDLSGKEALLGSTLLKAEQIAESLRESARRESESMIEEARKEASRILDEARTVHARSVLEMEGTRDEWLLGLSSVRQDVQKLLTGLSQLEEKWLFLDPDRSLGTGEPETDS
;
A
#
# COMPACT_ATOMS: atom_id res chain seq x y z
N MET A 1 4.17 -68.63 -7.30
CA MET A 1 4.64 -67.79 -8.41
C MET A 1 5.56 -68.65 -9.26
N ILE A 2 5.58 -68.50 -10.59
CA ILE A 2 6.58 -69.20 -11.40
C ILE A 2 7.84 -68.35 -11.26
N ASP A 3 8.85 -68.91 -10.62
CA ASP A 3 10.12 -68.23 -10.37
C ASP A 3 11.21 -69.00 -11.11
N HIS A 4 12.37 -68.38 -11.34
CA HIS A 4 13.48 -69.01 -12.09
C HIS A 4 13.87 -70.41 -11.57
N ASN A 5 13.71 -70.66 -10.27
CA ASN A 5 13.93 -72.00 -9.67
C ASN A 5 13.01 -73.08 -10.25
N ARG A 6 11.75 -72.74 -10.53
CA ARG A 6 10.76 -73.66 -11.10
C ARG A 6 11.03 -73.99 -12.57
N ILE A 7 11.60 -73.04 -13.31
CA ILE A 7 12.08 -73.28 -14.68
C ILE A 7 13.29 -74.21 -14.65
N ASN A 8 14.21 -74.03 -13.69
CA ASN A 8 15.32 -74.96 -13.50
C ASN A 8 14.85 -76.37 -13.11
N GLU A 9 13.81 -76.51 -12.29
CA GLU A 9 13.18 -77.81 -11.99
C GLU A 9 12.62 -78.48 -13.25
N LEU A 10 11.89 -77.72 -14.10
CA LEU A 10 11.38 -78.21 -15.39
C LEU A 10 12.50 -78.65 -16.34
N ARG A 11 13.65 -77.96 -16.31
CA ARG A 11 14.82 -78.26 -17.14
C ARG A 11 15.54 -79.56 -16.77
N HIS A 12 15.37 -80.03 -15.53
CA HIS A 12 15.99 -81.26 -15.01
C HIS A 12 14.95 -82.36 -14.73
N MET A 13 13.73 -82.21 -15.25
CA MET A 13 12.65 -83.14 -14.99
C MET A 13 12.82 -84.42 -15.82
N GLU A 14 12.94 -85.57 -15.14
CA GLU A 14 13.04 -86.88 -15.78
C GLU A 14 11.69 -87.62 -15.76
N PHE A 15 11.29 -88.20 -16.89
CA PHE A 15 10.05 -89.00 -16.99
C PHE A 15 10.34 -90.50 -16.86
N ALA A 16 9.47 -91.21 -16.13
CA ALA A 16 9.52 -92.66 -16.04
C ALA A 16 9.19 -93.33 -17.38
N LYS A 17 9.97 -94.34 -17.78
CA LYS A 17 9.75 -95.11 -19.02
C LYS A 17 8.64 -96.13 -18.82
N ALA A 18 7.62 -96.10 -19.68
CA ALA A 18 6.50 -97.06 -19.70
C ALA A 18 6.46 -97.83 -21.04
N PHE A 19 5.88 -99.04 -21.04
CA PHE A 19 5.80 -99.92 -22.21
C PHE A 19 4.99 -99.33 -23.39
N ARG A 20 4.17 -98.31 -23.12
CA ARG A 20 3.52 -97.42 -24.11
C ARG A 20 3.61 -95.99 -23.57
N GLY A 21 4.02 -95.03 -24.40
CA GLY A 21 4.17 -93.63 -24.01
C GLY A 21 4.58 -92.75 -25.19
N TYR A 22 4.62 -91.45 -24.96
CA TYR A 22 5.09 -90.46 -25.93
C TYR A 22 6.59 -90.62 -26.21
N GLU A 23 7.03 -90.25 -27.41
CA GLU A 23 8.44 -90.33 -27.78
C GLU A 23 9.27 -89.32 -26.96
N PRO A 24 10.32 -89.76 -26.24
CA PRO A 24 11.09 -88.86 -25.37
C PRO A 24 11.65 -87.62 -26.08
N LYS A 25 12.09 -87.77 -27.34
CA LYS A 25 12.64 -86.66 -28.14
C LYS A 25 11.61 -85.58 -28.45
N GLU A 26 10.37 -85.97 -28.69
CA GLU A 26 9.29 -85.03 -29.00
C GLU A 26 8.87 -84.27 -27.73
N VAL A 27 8.82 -84.98 -26.59
CA VAL A 27 8.57 -84.39 -25.27
C VAL A 27 9.68 -83.40 -24.88
N ASP A 28 10.95 -83.75 -25.07
CA ASP A 28 12.09 -82.87 -24.79
C ASP A 28 12.07 -81.59 -25.63
N ALA A 29 11.68 -81.71 -26.91
CA ALA A 29 11.56 -80.56 -27.81
C ALA A 29 10.44 -79.59 -27.37
N VAL A 30 9.27 -80.12 -26.98
CA VAL A 30 8.17 -79.32 -26.44
C VAL A 30 8.55 -78.69 -25.11
N LEU A 31 9.22 -79.41 -24.21
CA LEU A 31 9.72 -78.87 -22.95
C LEU A 31 10.71 -77.73 -23.16
N ALA A 32 11.63 -77.85 -24.12
CA ALA A 32 12.56 -76.79 -24.46
C ALA A 32 11.83 -75.53 -24.96
N GLN A 33 10.80 -75.69 -25.79
CA GLN A 33 9.97 -74.58 -26.25
C GLN A 33 9.19 -73.92 -25.10
N VAL A 34 8.53 -74.71 -24.25
CA VAL A 34 7.80 -74.20 -23.07
C VAL A 34 8.75 -73.45 -22.13
N ILE A 35 9.94 -73.98 -21.87
CA ILE A 35 10.95 -73.32 -21.03
C ILE A 35 11.38 -71.98 -21.65
N ALA A 36 11.58 -71.91 -22.96
CA ALA A 36 11.94 -70.68 -23.64
C ALA A 36 10.85 -69.61 -23.53
N GLU A 37 9.59 -69.96 -23.87
CA GLU A 37 8.45 -69.05 -23.77
C GLU A 37 8.21 -68.60 -22.31
N MET A 38 8.34 -69.50 -21.33
CA MET A 38 8.23 -69.14 -19.92
C MET A 38 9.34 -68.20 -19.45
N THR A 39 10.56 -68.35 -19.96
CA THR A 39 11.68 -67.47 -19.62
C THR A 39 11.45 -66.07 -20.18
N GLU A 40 11.03 -65.97 -21.43
CA GLU A 40 10.69 -64.69 -22.08
C GLU A 40 9.56 -63.97 -21.33
N LEU A 41 8.49 -64.69 -20.96
CA LEU A 41 7.39 -64.13 -20.17
C LEU A 41 7.83 -63.64 -18.78
N LEU A 42 8.80 -64.30 -18.13
CA LEU A 42 9.33 -63.83 -16.84
C LEU A 42 10.15 -62.55 -16.99
N ASP A 43 10.97 -62.46 -18.03
CA ASP A 43 11.77 -61.27 -18.31
C ASP A 43 10.88 -60.08 -18.69
N GLU A 44 9.86 -60.29 -19.53
CA GLU A 44 8.86 -59.27 -19.84
C GLU A 44 8.12 -58.81 -18.59
N ARG A 45 7.65 -59.77 -17.77
CA ARG A 45 6.96 -59.45 -16.51
C ARG A 45 7.84 -58.59 -15.60
N ARG A 46 9.11 -58.94 -15.45
CA ARG A 46 10.06 -58.18 -14.65
C ARG A 46 10.25 -56.76 -15.22
N GLY A 47 10.39 -56.64 -16.54
CA GLY A 47 10.47 -55.34 -17.21
C GLY A 47 9.21 -54.48 -17.00
N PHE A 48 8.02 -55.08 -17.00
CA PHE A 48 6.78 -54.38 -16.67
C PHE A 48 6.72 -53.97 -15.20
N GLU A 49 7.13 -54.84 -14.27
CA GLU A 49 7.18 -54.53 -12.83
C GLU A 49 8.14 -53.36 -12.54
N GLU A 50 9.32 -53.34 -13.17
CA GLU A 50 10.29 -52.24 -13.05
C GLU A 50 9.70 -50.91 -13.59
N ARG A 51 9.02 -50.92 -14.74
CA ARG A 51 8.34 -49.74 -15.30
C ARG A 51 7.18 -49.27 -14.42
N ILE A 52 6.40 -50.18 -13.85
CA ILE A 52 5.32 -49.84 -12.93
C ILE A 52 5.89 -49.15 -11.69
N ALA A 53 6.99 -49.67 -11.14
CA ALA A 53 7.67 -49.05 -10.01
C ALA A 53 8.17 -47.63 -10.35
N GLU A 54 8.80 -47.45 -11.52
CA GLU A 54 9.26 -46.14 -11.99
C GLU A 54 8.10 -45.14 -12.14
N PHE A 55 7.03 -45.53 -12.85
CA PHE A 55 5.87 -44.65 -13.04
C PHE A 55 5.14 -44.34 -11.74
N SER A 56 5.06 -45.31 -10.83
CA SER A 56 4.46 -45.10 -9.51
C SER A 56 5.26 -44.10 -8.68
N ALA A 57 6.59 -44.21 -8.68
CA ALA A 57 7.46 -43.26 -8.00
C ALA A 57 7.33 -41.85 -8.59
N ARG A 58 7.31 -41.73 -9.92
CA ARG A 58 7.14 -40.45 -10.61
C ARG A 58 5.76 -39.83 -10.36
N SER A 59 4.72 -40.64 -10.34
CA SER A 59 3.36 -40.20 -9.99
C SER A 59 3.29 -39.68 -8.55
N GLY A 60 3.94 -40.37 -7.60
CA GLY A 60 4.03 -39.91 -6.21
C GLY A 60 4.74 -38.57 -6.06
N ASP A 61 5.87 -38.36 -6.76
CA ASP A 61 6.60 -37.08 -6.76
C ASP A 61 5.75 -35.94 -7.35
N LEU A 62 5.05 -36.20 -8.48
CA LEU A 62 4.15 -35.22 -9.08
C LEU A 62 3.00 -34.86 -8.15
N SER A 63 2.37 -35.84 -7.51
CA SER A 63 1.29 -35.61 -6.54
C SER A 63 1.77 -34.78 -5.34
N GLY A 64 2.99 -35.04 -4.84
CA GLY A 64 3.61 -34.23 -3.79
C GLY A 64 3.85 -32.78 -4.21
N LYS A 65 4.33 -32.56 -5.44
CA LYS A 65 4.53 -31.22 -6.01
C LYS A 65 3.21 -30.48 -6.21
N GLU A 66 2.18 -31.15 -6.70
CA GLU A 66 0.83 -30.58 -6.86
C GLU A 66 0.23 -30.18 -5.51
N ALA A 67 0.36 -31.02 -4.48
CA ALA A 67 -0.09 -30.69 -3.13
C ALA A 67 0.65 -29.46 -2.58
N LEU A 68 1.97 -29.39 -2.78
CA LEU A 68 2.77 -28.24 -2.39
C LEU A 68 2.33 -26.96 -3.13
N LEU A 69 2.16 -27.03 -4.45
CA LEU A 69 1.68 -25.93 -5.28
C LEU A 69 0.30 -25.45 -4.82
N GLY A 70 -0.64 -26.36 -4.59
CA GLY A 70 -1.97 -26.04 -4.08
C GLY A 70 -1.92 -25.33 -2.73
N SER A 71 -1.11 -25.84 -1.79
CA SER A 71 -0.94 -25.21 -0.48
C SER A 71 -0.27 -23.82 -0.58
N THR A 72 0.64 -23.65 -1.54
CA THR A 72 1.34 -22.38 -1.77
C THR A 72 0.42 -21.35 -2.41
N LEU A 73 -0.42 -21.77 -3.37
CA LEU A 73 -1.41 -20.91 -4.01
C LEU A 73 -2.44 -20.41 -2.99
N LEU A 74 -2.93 -21.31 -2.13
CA LEU A 74 -3.87 -20.95 -1.07
C LEU A 74 -3.26 -19.96 -0.07
N LYS A 75 -2.00 -20.18 0.32
CA LYS A 75 -1.27 -19.22 1.17
C LYS A 75 -1.05 -17.88 0.47
N ALA A 76 -0.71 -17.89 -0.82
CA ALA A 76 -0.52 -16.67 -1.60
C ALA A 76 -1.83 -15.87 -1.70
N GLU A 77 -2.96 -16.55 -1.89
CA GLU A 77 -4.30 -15.93 -1.88
C GLU A 77 -4.63 -15.32 -0.52
N GLN A 78 -4.38 -16.05 0.57
CA GLN A 78 -4.57 -15.53 1.94
C GLN A 78 -3.70 -14.30 2.23
N ILE A 79 -2.43 -14.31 1.79
CA ILE A 79 -1.53 -13.16 1.92
C ILE A 79 -2.05 -11.99 1.09
N ALA A 80 -2.48 -12.22 -0.15
CA ALA A 80 -3.02 -11.17 -1.00
C ALA A 80 -4.27 -10.53 -0.38
N GLU A 81 -5.16 -11.33 0.20
CA GLU A 81 -6.36 -10.81 0.86
C GLU A 81 -6.03 -10.05 2.14
N SER A 82 -5.14 -10.59 2.99
CA SER A 82 -4.66 -9.88 4.18
C SER A 82 -3.97 -8.57 3.83
N LEU A 83 -3.21 -8.52 2.74
CA LEU A 83 -2.54 -7.31 2.29
C LEU A 83 -3.55 -6.27 1.80
N ARG A 84 -4.58 -6.69 1.05
CA ARG A 84 -5.67 -5.79 0.64
C ARG A 84 -6.42 -5.21 1.84
N GLU A 85 -6.73 -6.04 2.83
CA GLU A 85 -7.43 -5.60 4.04
C GLU A 85 -6.58 -4.61 4.85
N SER A 86 -5.29 -4.91 5.06
CA SER A 86 -4.36 -4.02 5.74
C SER A 86 -4.18 -2.70 4.99
N ALA A 87 -3.97 -2.73 3.68
CA ALA A 87 -3.83 -1.51 2.87
C ALA A 87 -5.10 -0.65 2.92
N ARG A 88 -6.28 -1.28 2.94
CA ARG A 88 -7.55 -0.56 3.10
C ARG A 88 -7.64 0.11 4.47
N ARG A 89 -7.39 -0.62 5.56
CA ARG A 89 -7.38 -0.05 6.93
C ARG A 89 -6.39 1.09 7.07
N GLU A 90 -5.18 0.91 6.55
CA GLU A 90 -4.14 1.93 6.57
C GLU A 90 -4.55 3.17 5.78
N SER A 91 -5.15 2.98 4.59
CA SER A 91 -5.66 4.11 3.79
C SER A 91 -6.77 4.89 4.51
N GLU A 92 -7.69 4.19 5.18
CA GLU A 92 -8.75 4.81 5.97
C GLU A 92 -8.15 5.59 7.17
N SER A 93 -7.16 5.01 7.84
CA SER A 93 -6.43 5.68 8.94
C SER A 93 -5.68 6.93 8.47
N MET A 94 -4.96 6.85 7.34
CA MET A 94 -4.25 8.00 6.78
C MET A 94 -5.20 9.13 6.41
N ILE A 95 -6.36 8.81 5.81
CA ILE A 95 -7.38 9.82 5.47
C ILE A 95 -7.91 10.48 6.74
N GLU A 96 -8.17 9.71 7.79
CA GLU A 96 -8.66 10.23 9.06
C GLU A 96 -7.61 11.12 9.77
N GLU A 97 -6.35 10.71 9.79
CA GLU A 97 -5.25 11.54 10.32
C GLU A 97 -5.08 12.82 9.50
N ALA A 98 -5.11 12.74 8.17
CA ALA A 98 -5.02 13.92 7.32
C ALA A 98 -6.18 14.90 7.56
N ARG A 99 -7.40 14.39 7.80
CA ARG A 99 -8.57 15.21 8.14
C ARG A 99 -8.41 15.89 9.50
N LYS A 100 -7.93 15.15 10.52
CA LYS A 100 -7.66 15.72 11.85
C LYS A 100 -6.61 16.82 11.78
N GLU A 101 -5.53 16.57 11.04
CA GLU A 101 -4.46 17.53 10.87
C GLU A 101 -4.92 18.77 10.09
N ALA A 102 -5.69 18.59 9.02
CA ALA A 102 -6.29 19.70 8.29
C ALA A 102 -7.23 20.54 9.18
N SER A 103 -8.03 19.90 10.04
CA SER A 103 -8.88 20.60 11.00
C SER A 103 -8.05 21.40 12.01
N ARG A 104 -6.98 20.80 12.53
CA ARG A 104 -6.05 21.46 13.46
C ARG A 104 -5.43 22.71 12.82
N ILE A 105 -4.94 22.59 11.60
CA ILE A 105 -4.36 23.71 10.85
C ILE A 105 -5.39 24.81 10.61
N LEU A 106 -6.63 24.46 10.26
CA LEU A 106 -7.71 25.43 10.05
C LEU A 106 -8.07 26.17 11.33
N ASP A 107 -8.15 25.46 12.45
CA ASP A 107 -8.47 26.08 13.74
C ASP A 107 -7.32 26.97 14.22
N GLU A 108 -6.07 26.54 14.05
CA GLU A 108 -4.89 27.39 14.30
C GLU A 108 -4.91 28.65 13.44
N ALA A 109 -5.15 28.52 12.13
CA ALA A 109 -5.26 29.66 11.23
C ALA A 109 -6.39 30.63 11.65
N ARG A 110 -7.54 30.11 12.07
CA ARG A 110 -8.66 30.92 12.60
C ARG A 110 -8.28 31.66 13.87
N THR A 111 -7.61 31.01 14.81
CA THR A 111 -7.17 31.66 16.06
C THR A 111 -6.15 32.77 15.79
N VAL A 112 -5.18 32.52 14.90
CA VAL A 112 -4.19 33.53 14.49
C VAL A 112 -4.88 34.70 13.79
N HIS A 113 -5.81 34.41 12.87
CA HIS A 113 -6.57 35.45 12.18
C HIS A 113 -7.38 36.30 13.16
N ALA A 114 -8.14 35.68 14.08
CA ALA A 114 -8.93 36.39 15.08
C ALA A 114 -8.05 37.28 15.96
N ARG A 115 -6.89 36.77 16.40
CA ARG A 115 -5.90 37.56 17.15
C ARG A 115 -5.39 38.75 16.33
N SER A 116 -5.02 38.55 15.07
CA SER A 116 -4.55 39.62 14.20
C SER A 116 -5.60 40.71 14.01
N VAL A 117 -6.88 40.33 13.86
CA VAL A 117 -7.98 41.29 13.74
C VAL A 117 -8.11 42.13 15.03
N LEU A 118 -8.07 41.49 16.20
CA LEU A 118 -8.13 42.20 17.48
C LEU A 118 -6.94 43.15 17.68
N GLU A 119 -5.72 42.72 17.30
CA GLU A 119 -4.52 43.57 17.36
C GLU A 119 -4.64 44.77 16.41
N MET A 120 -5.19 44.58 15.21
CA MET A 120 -5.45 45.66 14.25
C MET A 120 -6.51 46.64 14.77
N GLU A 121 -7.60 46.14 15.36
CA GLU A 121 -8.65 46.98 15.95
C GLU A 121 -8.10 47.80 17.12
N GLY A 122 -7.32 47.18 18.02
CA GLY A 122 -6.68 47.90 19.13
C GLY A 122 -5.72 49.00 18.65
N THR A 123 -4.89 48.69 17.65
CA THR A 123 -3.97 49.68 17.05
C THR A 123 -4.73 50.84 16.41
N ARG A 124 -5.84 50.53 15.71
CA ARG A 124 -6.70 51.53 15.08
C ARG A 124 -7.31 52.45 16.13
N ASP A 125 -7.83 51.91 17.22
CA ASP A 125 -8.45 52.68 18.29
C ASP A 125 -7.43 53.59 18.99
N GLU A 126 -6.22 53.10 19.25
CA GLU A 126 -5.11 53.90 19.78
C GLU A 126 -4.76 55.07 18.85
N TRP A 127 -4.69 54.82 17.53
CA TRP A 127 -4.40 55.84 16.54
C TRP A 127 -5.50 56.91 16.44
N LEU A 128 -6.77 56.48 16.48
CA LEU A 128 -7.92 57.38 16.49
C LEU A 128 -7.95 58.25 17.75
N LEU A 129 -7.64 57.68 18.91
CA LEU A 129 -7.49 58.44 20.16
C LEU A 129 -6.37 59.48 20.03
N GLY A 130 -5.20 59.09 19.52
CA GLY A 130 -4.09 60.01 19.27
C GLY A 130 -4.47 61.17 18.35
N LEU A 131 -5.13 60.89 17.22
CA LEU A 131 -5.60 61.91 16.29
C LEU A 131 -6.63 62.85 16.94
N SER A 132 -7.53 62.31 17.76
CA SER A 132 -8.51 63.12 18.48
C SER A 132 -7.86 64.08 19.49
N SER A 133 -6.77 63.65 20.15
CA SER A 133 -5.96 64.49 21.04
C SER A 133 -5.26 65.60 20.26
N VAL A 134 -4.62 65.27 19.13
CA VAL A 134 -3.97 66.26 18.26
C VAL A 134 -4.98 67.32 17.81
N ARG A 135 -6.16 66.89 17.35
CA ARG A 135 -7.26 67.80 16.98
C ARG A 135 -7.65 68.70 18.16
N GLN A 136 -7.79 68.13 19.36
CA GLN A 136 -8.14 68.90 20.56
C GLN A 136 -7.09 69.96 20.87
N ASP A 137 -5.80 69.63 20.76
CA ASP A 137 -4.72 70.57 21.04
C ASP A 137 -4.65 71.70 20.00
N VAL A 138 -4.84 71.38 18.71
CA VAL A 138 -5.00 72.39 17.66
C VAL A 138 -6.17 73.32 17.95
N GLN A 139 -7.32 72.78 18.37
CA GLN A 139 -8.50 73.58 18.70
C GLN A 139 -8.27 74.52 19.89
N LYS A 140 -7.55 74.06 20.93
CA LYS A 140 -7.12 74.92 22.05
C LYS A 140 -6.21 76.04 21.58
N LEU A 141 -5.22 75.76 20.73
CA LEU A 141 -4.31 76.77 20.18
C LEU A 141 -5.06 77.82 19.37
N LEU A 142 -5.97 77.39 18.49
CA LEU A 142 -6.80 78.31 17.69
C LEU A 142 -7.67 79.21 18.58
N THR A 143 -8.31 78.63 19.61
CA THR A 143 -9.12 79.40 20.55
C THR A 143 -8.26 80.42 21.33
N GLY A 144 -7.05 80.02 21.73
CA GLY A 144 -6.08 80.92 22.36
C GLY A 144 -5.64 82.06 21.44
N LEU A 145 -5.42 81.79 20.15
CA LEU A 145 -5.13 82.83 19.15
C LEU A 145 -6.30 83.80 18.98
N SER A 146 -7.53 83.31 18.88
CA SER A 146 -8.71 84.17 18.78
C SER A 146 -8.89 85.07 20.03
N GLN A 147 -8.64 84.54 21.22
CA GLN A 147 -8.67 85.35 22.46
C GLN A 147 -7.61 86.44 22.46
N LEU A 148 -6.41 86.15 21.95
CA LEU A 148 -5.36 87.15 21.79
C LEU A 148 -5.77 88.21 20.78
N GLU A 149 -6.31 87.82 19.62
CA GLU A 149 -6.81 88.75 18.61
C GLU A 149 -7.88 89.70 19.18
N GLU A 150 -8.84 89.19 19.94
CA GLU A 150 -9.86 89.99 20.62
C GLU A 150 -9.23 90.97 21.63
N LYS A 151 -8.25 90.50 22.43
CA LYS A 151 -7.51 91.35 23.37
C LYS A 151 -6.69 92.43 22.65
N TRP A 152 -6.11 92.12 21.51
CA TRP A 152 -5.36 93.06 20.68
C TRP A 152 -6.29 94.12 20.07
N LEU A 153 -7.47 93.73 19.57
CA LEU A 153 -8.50 94.67 19.10
C LEU A 153 -9.02 95.59 20.20
N PHE A 154 -9.08 95.10 21.43
CA PHE A 154 -9.45 95.91 22.60
C PHE A 154 -8.37 96.94 22.98
N LEU A 155 -7.09 96.62 22.77
CA LEU A 155 -5.95 97.48 23.10
C LEU A 155 -5.66 98.57 22.06
N ASP A 156 -6.20 98.44 20.84
CA ASP A 156 -6.00 99.42 19.75
C ASP A 156 -7.30 99.63 18.94
N PRO A 157 -8.26 100.45 19.44
CA PRO A 157 -9.61 100.56 18.87
C PRO A 157 -9.67 101.27 17.50
N ASP A 158 -8.63 102.01 17.14
CA ASP A 158 -8.64 102.98 16.04
C ASP A 158 -8.27 102.38 14.68
N ARG A 159 -7.99 101.06 14.60
CA ARG A 159 -7.71 100.37 13.33
C ARG A 159 -8.97 99.92 12.57
N SER A 160 -10.17 100.23 13.08
CA SER A 160 -11.44 99.98 12.37
C SER A 160 -11.66 100.89 11.15
N LEU A 161 -10.76 101.84 10.90
CA LEU A 161 -10.81 102.74 9.75
C LEU A 161 -9.46 102.79 9.03
N GLY A 162 -9.38 102.08 7.90
CA GLY A 162 -8.41 102.37 6.84
C GLY A 162 -7.37 101.28 6.59
N THR A 163 -7.62 100.50 5.54
CA THR A 163 -6.64 100.51 4.44
C THR A 163 -7.40 100.82 3.16
N GLY A 164 -7.20 102.05 2.68
CA GLY A 164 -7.55 102.42 1.32
C GLY A 164 -6.71 101.63 0.32
N GLU A 165 -7.28 101.59 -0.88
CA GLU A 165 -6.82 101.00 -2.13
C GLU A 165 -5.39 101.39 -2.59
N PRO A 166 -4.88 100.74 -3.66
CA PRO A 166 -3.46 100.52 -3.90
C PRO A 166 -2.80 101.68 -4.65
N GLU A 167 -1.48 101.84 -4.47
CA GLU A 167 -0.65 102.61 -5.42
C GLU A 167 0.41 101.70 -6.04
N THR A 168 0.10 101.26 -7.26
CA THR A 168 1.06 101.20 -8.35
C THR A 168 1.57 102.62 -8.63
N ASP A 169 2.87 102.86 -8.66
CA ASP A 169 3.63 103.12 -9.90
C ASP A 169 5.09 103.52 -9.62
N SER A 170 5.94 103.23 -10.62
CA SER A 170 7.36 103.60 -10.81
C SER A 170 8.46 102.85 -10.05
#